data_AF-A0A9P8IAW5-F1
#
_entry.id   AF-A0A9P8IAW5-F1
#
_cell.length_a   1.000
_cell.length_b   1.000
_cell.length_c   1.000
_cell.angle_alpha   90.00
_cell.angle_beta   90.00
_cell.angle_gamma   90.00
#
_symmetry.space_group_name_H-M   'P 1'
#
loop_
_entity.id
_entity.type
_entity.pdbx_description
1 polymer ?
#
loop_
_entity_poly.entity_id
_entity_poly.type
_entity_poly.pdbx_seq_one_letter_code
_entity_poly.pdbx_strand_id
1 'polypeptide(L)'
;MLLLDYQNVLIQSLLTERFSGAPPVSIDQVVSDFDGVTFHLSTPESKSRILISISVKCFNELVRYGAQQVLEREYGPYIVAPESGYDFSVVVDLDSLPEEKEARDDLIRRVSLLKRNAMAAPFERAFDEFARLQEEASKFTSESAPEGVREGGEVMAIHYREEEAIYIKASHDRVTVIFSTVFREETDRIFGKVFLQVLFRNDPPLEIQNVPGLRDSGTGEIGYVTFGQICALPNLTPLLT
;
A
#
# COMPACT_ATOMS: atom_id res chain seq x y z
N MET A 1 -7.04 -2.01 21.32
CA MET A 1 -7.21 -1.42 19.97
C MET A 1 -7.93 -2.45 19.12
N LEU A 2 -9.06 -2.10 18.47
CA LEU A 2 -9.83 -3.06 17.65
C LEU A 2 -9.40 -3.03 16.17
N LEU A 3 -9.05 -1.85 15.67
CA LEU A 3 -8.45 -1.65 14.35
C LEU A 3 -7.01 -1.18 14.54
N LEU A 4 -6.13 -1.57 13.62
CA LEU A 4 -4.75 -1.06 13.59
C LEU A 4 -4.72 0.37 13.05
N ASP A 5 -3.83 1.19 13.58
CA ASP A 5 -3.57 2.52 13.05
C ASP A 5 -2.88 2.42 11.69
N TYR A 6 -3.16 3.38 10.80
CA TYR A 6 -2.61 3.38 9.44
C TYR A 6 -1.20 3.99 9.38
N GLN A 7 -0.93 4.93 10.27
CA GLN A 7 0.31 5.69 10.33
C GLN A 7 1.31 5.06 11.29
N ASN A 8 2.60 5.24 11.00
CA ASN A 8 3.65 4.86 11.92
C ASN A 8 3.69 5.86 13.09
N VAL A 9 3.21 5.42 14.26
CA VAL A 9 3.06 6.25 15.47
C VAL A 9 4.41 6.81 15.96
N LEU A 10 5.51 6.07 15.76
CA LEU A 10 6.85 6.51 16.16
C LEU A 10 7.34 7.66 15.28
N ILE A 11 7.22 7.53 13.96
CA ILE A 11 7.56 8.60 13.01
C ILE A 11 6.69 9.83 13.28
N GLN A 12 5.39 9.64 13.46
CA GLN A 12 4.47 10.74 13.75
C GLN A 12 4.86 11.48 15.02
N SER A 13 5.13 10.76 16.11
CA SER A 13 5.47 11.34 17.41
C SER A 13 6.82 12.07 17.36
N LEU A 14 7.82 11.48 16.71
CA LEU A 14 9.14 12.10 16.52
C LEU A 14 9.02 13.41 15.72
N LEU A 15 8.33 13.40 14.58
CA LEU A 15 8.19 14.61 13.77
C LEU A 15 7.37 15.68 14.48
N THR A 16 6.32 15.30 15.21
CA THR A 16 5.53 16.25 16.03
C THR A 16 6.40 16.93 17.09
N GLU A 17 7.25 16.17 17.77
CA GLU A 17 8.18 16.71 18.75
C GLU A 17 9.20 17.66 18.08
N ARG A 18 9.76 17.27 16.93
CA ARG A 18 10.75 18.10 16.20
C ARG A 18 10.15 19.38 15.63
N PHE A 19 8.88 19.35 15.21
CA PHE A 19 8.18 20.50 14.64
C PHE A 19 7.66 21.49 15.70
N SER A 20 7.76 21.13 16.99
CA SER A 20 7.31 21.97 18.11
C SER A 20 8.19 23.22 18.36
N GLY A 21 9.33 23.34 17.66
CA GLY A 21 10.32 24.40 17.88
C GLY A 21 11.37 24.07 18.94
N ALA A 22 11.44 22.82 19.38
CA ALA A 22 12.52 22.33 20.23
C ALA A 22 13.89 22.43 19.50
N PRO A 23 15.00 22.61 20.24
CA PRO A 23 16.33 22.67 19.63
C PRO A 23 16.62 21.43 18.78
N PRO A 24 17.18 21.59 17.56
CA PRO A 24 17.53 20.46 16.71
C PRO A 24 18.52 19.51 17.39
N VAL A 25 18.20 18.22 17.36
CA VAL A 25 19.03 17.15 17.94
C VAL A 25 19.52 16.21 16.85
N SER A 26 20.66 15.56 17.08
CA SER A 26 21.11 14.50 16.19
C SER A 26 20.17 13.31 16.31
N ILE A 27 19.74 12.77 15.18
CA ILE A 27 18.89 11.57 15.11
C ILE A 27 19.64 10.52 14.31
N ASP A 28 19.60 9.29 14.81
CA ASP A 28 20.07 8.09 14.13
C ASP A 28 19.30 6.92 14.74
N GLN A 29 18.18 6.57 14.11
CA GLN A 29 17.23 5.58 14.62
C GLN A 29 16.68 4.72 13.50
N VAL A 30 16.70 3.41 13.71
CA VAL A 30 16.04 2.43 12.83
C VAL A 30 14.72 2.01 13.48
N VAL A 31 13.63 2.08 12.72
CA VAL A 31 12.29 1.74 13.17
C VAL A 31 11.73 0.64 12.29
N SER A 32 11.31 -0.48 12.88
CA SER A 32 10.63 -1.54 12.15
C SER A 32 9.12 -1.30 12.13
N ASP A 33 8.48 -1.66 11.02
CA ASP A 33 7.03 -1.64 10.83
C ASP A 33 6.54 -3.03 10.41
N PHE A 34 5.23 -3.21 10.27
CA PHE A 34 4.65 -4.46 9.78
C PHE A 34 5.19 -4.82 8.39
N ASP A 35 5.15 -6.12 8.07
CA ASP A 35 5.54 -6.67 6.76
C ASP A 35 7.04 -6.61 6.46
N GLY A 36 7.86 -6.53 7.50
CA GLY A 36 9.31 -6.47 7.36
C GLY A 36 9.81 -5.14 6.79
N VAL A 37 8.94 -4.12 6.76
CA VAL A 37 9.31 -2.76 6.37
C VAL A 37 10.21 -2.16 7.45
N THR A 38 11.28 -1.50 7.01
CA THR A 38 12.22 -0.84 7.91
C THR A 38 12.37 0.62 7.52
N PHE A 39 12.27 1.51 8.49
CA PHE A 39 12.55 2.93 8.35
C PHE A 39 13.88 3.28 9.00
N HIS A 40 14.55 4.28 8.44
CA HIS A 40 15.72 4.90 9.04
C HIS A 40 15.52 6.40 9.09
N LEU A 41 15.58 6.94 10.29
CA LEU A 41 15.45 8.37 10.57
C LEU A 41 16.82 8.85 11.05
N SER A 42 17.46 9.69 10.25
CA SER A 42 18.82 10.15 10.52
C SER A 42 19.00 11.63 10.20
N THR A 43 20.05 12.24 10.75
CA THR A 43 20.46 13.62 10.45
C THR A 43 21.91 13.62 9.95
N PRO A 44 22.19 13.15 8.73
CA PRO A 44 23.56 12.89 8.26
C PRO A 44 24.35 14.17 7.97
N GLU A 45 23.69 15.23 7.48
CA GLU A 45 24.34 16.50 7.12
C GLU A 45 24.27 17.52 8.26
N SER A 46 23.07 17.76 8.78
CA SER A 46 22.80 18.77 9.81
C SER A 46 21.71 18.28 10.74
N LYS A 47 21.70 18.77 11.98
CA LYS A 47 20.65 18.47 12.96
C LYS A 47 19.27 19.00 12.54
N SER A 48 19.23 19.98 11.64
CA SER A 48 17.99 20.54 11.09
C SER A 48 17.42 19.73 9.93
N ARG A 49 18.22 18.89 9.27
CA ARG A 49 17.77 18.06 8.13
C ARG A 49 17.55 16.62 8.55
N ILE A 50 16.30 16.25 8.65
CA ILE A 50 15.87 14.89 8.99
C ILE A 50 15.69 14.12 7.68
N LEU A 51 16.55 13.15 7.44
CA LEU A 51 16.41 12.17 6.38
C LEU A 51 15.54 11.01 6.89
N ILE A 52 14.46 10.70 6.18
CA ILE A 52 13.61 9.54 6.43
C ILE A 52 13.70 8.62 5.22
N SER A 53 14.30 7.45 5.41
CA SER A 53 14.44 6.42 4.39
C SER A 53 13.56 5.22 4.73
N ILE A 54 12.99 4.58 3.71
CA ILE A 54 12.17 3.36 3.85
C ILE A 54 12.78 2.23 3.02
N SER A 55 12.78 1.02 3.58
CA SER A 55 13.05 -0.22 2.87
C SER A 55 11.80 -1.09 2.85
N VAL A 56 11.38 -1.50 1.65
CA VAL A 56 10.21 -2.33 1.39
C VAL A 56 10.60 -3.42 0.40
N LYS A 57 10.43 -4.68 0.79
CA LYS A 57 10.83 -5.84 -0.02
C LYS A 57 10.27 -5.83 -1.45
N CYS A 58 9.01 -5.43 -1.62
CA CYS A 58 8.32 -5.40 -2.90
C CYS A 58 8.38 -4.04 -3.60
N PHE A 59 9.29 -3.12 -3.23
CA PHE A 59 9.32 -1.76 -3.77
C PHE A 59 9.38 -1.72 -5.31
N ASN A 60 10.20 -2.57 -5.92
CA ASN A 60 10.31 -2.66 -7.38
C ASN A 60 8.98 -3.04 -8.06
N GLU A 61 8.18 -3.91 -7.44
CA GLU A 61 6.85 -4.26 -7.93
C GLU A 61 5.90 -3.06 -7.80
N LEU A 62 5.95 -2.36 -6.67
CA LEU A 62 5.15 -1.15 -6.46
C LEU A 62 5.48 -0.07 -7.50
N VAL A 63 6.76 0.14 -7.81
CA VAL A 63 7.20 1.08 -8.86
C VAL A 63 6.65 0.67 -10.23
N ARG A 64 6.70 -0.63 -10.58
CA ARG A 64 6.08 -1.15 -11.82
C ARG A 64 4.58 -0.85 -11.91
N TYR A 65 3.89 -0.78 -10.77
CA TYR A 65 2.47 -0.48 -10.70
C TYR A 65 2.14 0.99 -10.46
N GLY A 66 3.13 1.89 -10.48
CA GLY A 66 2.91 3.34 -10.47
C GLY A 66 3.19 4.03 -9.13
N ALA A 67 3.92 3.38 -8.21
CA ALA A 67 4.26 4.00 -6.93
C ALA A 67 5.07 5.29 -7.09
N GLN A 68 5.90 5.40 -8.13
CA GLN A 68 6.70 6.61 -8.37
C GLN A 68 5.81 7.85 -8.53
N GLN A 69 4.74 7.78 -9.32
CA GLN A 69 3.85 8.93 -9.55
C GLN A 69 3.10 9.33 -8.27
N VAL A 70 2.67 8.34 -7.47
CA VAL A 70 2.01 8.60 -6.19
C VAL A 70 2.98 9.25 -5.21
N LEU A 71 4.20 8.73 -5.09
CA LEU A 71 5.21 9.29 -4.18
C LEU A 71 5.63 10.70 -4.61
N GLU A 72 5.81 10.95 -5.90
CA GLU A 72 6.09 12.30 -6.44
C GLU A 72 4.96 13.29 -6.16
N ARG A 73 3.70 12.85 -6.31
CA ARG A 73 2.52 13.65 -5.98
C ARG A 73 2.46 14.02 -4.49
N GLU A 74 2.73 13.07 -3.61
CA GLU A 74 2.61 13.25 -2.15
C GLU A 74 3.80 13.98 -1.53
N TYR A 75 5.02 13.76 -2.05
CA TYR A 75 6.27 14.18 -1.41
C TYR A 75 7.18 15.04 -2.27
N GLY A 76 6.85 15.32 -3.54
CA GLY A 76 7.69 15.98 -4.55
C GLY A 76 8.85 16.85 -4.06
N PRO A 77 8.61 17.97 -3.35
CA PRO A 77 9.68 18.89 -2.92
C PRO A 77 10.62 18.31 -1.85
N TYR A 78 10.24 17.23 -1.18
CA TYR A 78 10.98 16.56 -0.12
C TYR A 78 11.77 15.33 -0.61
N ILE A 79 11.54 14.88 -1.86
CA ILE A 79 12.19 13.67 -2.39
C ILE A 79 13.67 13.92 -2.64
N VAL A 80 14.51 12.99 -2.19
CA VAL A 80 15.96 13.00 -2.44
C VAL A 80 16.40 11.65 -3.00
N ALA A 81 17.67 11.57 -3.41
CA ALA A 81 18.27 10.30 -3.78
C ALA A 81 18.12 9.29 -2.62
N PRO A 82 17.69 8.05 -2.88
CA PRO A 82 17.55 7.04 -1.84
C PRO A 82 18.87 6.80 -1.10
N GLU A 83 18.78 6.68 0.21
CA GLU A 83 19.90 6.28 1.06
C GLU A 83 20.39 4.88 0.68
N SER A 84 21.70 4.65 0.75
CA SER A 84 22.27 3.33 0.44
C SER A 84 21.66 2.24 1.33
N GLY A 85 21.06 1.24 0.69
CA GLY A 85 20.38 0.13 1.39
C GLY A 85 18.89 0.36 1.64
N TYR A 86 18.35 1.49 1.20
CA TYR A 86 16.92 1.82 1.26
C TYR A 86 16.37 2.08 -0.14
N ASP A 87 15.05 1.97 -0.28
CA ASP A 87 14.37 2.01 -1.57
C ASP A 87 13.89 3.42 -1.92
N PHE A 88 13.51 4.21 -0.92
CA PHE A 88 13.03 5.57 -1.10
C PHE A 88 13.38 6.45 0.11
N SER A 89 13.68 7.72 -0.14
CA SER A 89 14.07 8.67 0.91
C SER A 89 13.43 10.04 0.71
N VAL A 90 13.01 10.64 1.82
CA VAL A 90 12.53 12.03 1.89
C VAL A 90 13.36 12.80 2.91
N VAL A 91 13.63 14.07 2.63
CA VAL A 91 14.29 14.98 3.56
C VAL A 91 13.30 16.03 4.03
N VAL A 92 13.28 16.27 5.33
CA VAL A 92 12.51 17.35 5.96
C VAL A 92 13.49 18.28 6.64
N ASP A 93 13.51 19.54 6.18
CA ASP A 93 14.34 20.59 6.76
C ASP A 93 13.53 21.41 7.77
N LEU A 94 13.97 21.39 9.03
CA LEU A 94 13.33 22.12 10.13
C LEU A 94 13.41 23.64 9.95
N ASP A 95 14.35 24.13 9.15
CA ASP A 95 14.52 25.56 8.87
C ASP A 95 13.58 26.05 7.76
N SER A 96 12.98 25.14 6.97
CA SER A 96 12.07 25.46 5.86
C SER A 96 10.73 24.74 5.97
N LEU A 97 10.15 24.69 7.18
CA LEU A 97 8.83 24.13 7.40
C LEU A 97 7.72 25.08 6.91
N PRO A 98 6.54 24.55 6.53
CA PRO A 98 5.36 25.37 6.27
C PRO A 98 5.03 26.28 7.47
N GLU A 99 4.67 27.54 7.21
CA GLU A 99 4.33 28.50 8.28
C GLU A 99 3.04 28.09 9.01
N GLU A 100 2.04 27.67 8.22
CA GLU A 100 0.74 27.24 8.71
C GLU A 100 0.85 25.95 9.53
N LYS A 101 0.20 25.95 10.70
CA LYS A 101 0.19 24.77 11.58
C LYS A 101 -0.49 23.57 10.90
N GLU A 102 -1.59 23.81 10.20
CA GLU A 102 -2.34 22.77 9.48
C GLU A 102 -1.48 22.10 8.40
N ALA A 103 -0.71 22.88 7.65
CA ALA A 103 0.22 22.35 6.66
C ALA A 103 1.37 21.54 7.29
N ARG A 104 1.85 21.93 8.47
CA ARG A 104 2.84 21.15 9.25
C ARG A 104 2.28 19.82 9.74
N ASP A 105 1.08 19.86 10.32
CA ASP A 105 0.38 18.67 10.82
C ASP A 105 0.07 17.70 9.66
N ASP A 106 -0.30 18.23 8.49
CA ASP A 106 -0.50 17.42 7.28
C ASP A 106 0.81 16.81 6.75
N LEU A 107 1.93 17.54 6.77
CA LEU A 107 3.23 16.99 6.40
C LEU A 107 3.63 15.83 7.31
N ILE A 108 3.48 15.99 8.64
CA ILE A 108 3.72 14.92 9.62
C ILE A 108 2.85 13.70 9.30
N ARG A 109 1.56 13.92 9.03
CA ARG A 109 0.61 12.85 8.68
C ARG A 109 1.01 12.15 7.38
N ARG A 110 1.39 12.88 6.34
CA ARG A 110 1.83 12.29 5.06
C ARG A 110 3.10 11.47 5.22
N VAL A 111 4.12 11.99 5.92
CA VAL A 111 5.38 11.26 6.13
C VAL A 111 5.17 10.01 7.00
N SER A 112 4.31 10.06 8.02
CA SER A 112 3.98 8.88 8.84
C SER A 112 3.14 7.83 8.09
N LEU A 113 2.52 8.19 6.95
CA LEU A 113 1.76 7.29 6.07
C LEU A 113 2.57 6.77 4.87
N LEU A 114 3.90 6.94 4.86
CA LEU A 114 4.74 6.67 3.69
C LEU A 114 4.60 5.23 3.16
N LYS A 115 4.57 4.23 4.04
CA LYS A 115 4.29 2.84 3.66
C LYS A 115 2.95 2.71 2.94
N ARG A 116 1.88 3.27 3.51
CA ARG A 116 0.53 3.22 2.95
C ARG A 116 0.50 3.88 1.56
N ASN A 117 1.13 5.04 1.43
CA ASN A 117 1.15 5.79 0.17
C ASN A 117 1.89 5.02 -0.93
N ALA A 118 3.03 4.38 -0.62
CA ALA A 118 3.73 3.50 -1.56
C ALA A 118 2.85 2.29 -1.97
N MET A 119 2.16 1.68 -1.01
CA MET A 119 1.29 0.53 -1.27
C MET A 119 -0.05 0.89 -1.93
N ALA A 120 -0.43 2.17 -2.01
CA ALA A 120 -1.70 2.61 -2.58
C ALA A 120 -1.71 2.55 -4.12
N ALA A 121 -0.55 2.70 -4.77
CA ALA A 121 -0.48 2.84 -6.22
C ALA A 121 -1.09 1.67 -7.02
N PRO A 122 -0.86 0.39 -6.67
CA PRO A 122 -1.54 -0.73 -7.32
C PRO A 122 -3.07 -0.67 -7.20
N PHE A 123 -3.59 -0.14 -6.09
CA PHE A 123 -5.03 0.02 -5.89
C PHE A 123 -5.58 1.18 -6.71
N GLU A 124 -4.91 2.34 -6.74
CA GLU A 124 -5.29 3.47 -7.61
C GLU A 124 -5.35 3.02 -9.07
N ARG A 125 -4.31 2.33 -9.54
CA ARG A 125 -4.26 1.77 -10.90
C ARG A 125 -5.39 0.79 -11.18
N ALA A 126 -5.73 -0.08 -10.22
CA ALA A 126 -6.84 -1.02 -10.38
C ALA A 126 -8.20 -0.31 -10.50
N PHE A 127 -8.39 0.78 -9.75
CA PHE A 127 -9.63 1.57 -9.83
C PHE A 127 -9.74 2.33 -11.15
N ASP A 128 -8.65 2.89 -11.65
CA ASP A 128 -8.62 3.53 -12.97
C ASP A 128 -8.91 2.53 -14.10
N GLU A 129 -8.32 1.33 -14.01
CA GLU A 129 -8.57 0.26 -14.98
C GLU A 129 -10.01 -0.25 -14.90
N PHE A 130 -10.57 -0.38 -13.70
CA PHE A 130 -11.98 -0.70 -13.49
C PHE A 130 -12.89 0.33 -14.17
N ALA A 131 -12.64 1.62 -13.99
CA ALA A 131 -13.45 2.69 -14.60
C ALA A 131 -13.44 2.60 -16.13
N ARG A 132 -12.26 2.36 -16.72
CA ARG A 132 -12.12 2.16 -18.18
C ARG A 132 -12.89 0.93 -18.66
N LEU A 133 -12.71 -0.22 -17.99
CA LEU A 133 -13.38 -1.48 -18.37
C LEU A 133 -14.90 -1.39 -18.21
N GLN A 134 -15.38 -0.68 -17.19
CA GLN A 134 -16.80 -0.43 -16.98
C GLN A 134 -17.39 0.44 -18.11
N GLU A 135 -16.70 1.50 -18.52
CA GLU A 135 -17.12 2.34 -19.64
C GLU A 135 -17.17 1.55 -20.96
N GLU A 136 -16.15 0.72 -21.22
CA GLU A 136 -16.12 -0.16 -22.38
C GLU A 136 -17.25 -1.19 -22.36
N ALA A 137 -17.50 -1.83 -21.21
CA ALA A 137 -18.59 -2.79 -21.04
C ALA A 137 -19.98 -2.16 -21.27
N SER A 138 -20.17 -0.88 -20.90
CA SER A 138 -21.45 -0.17 -21.11
C SER A 138 -21.84 -0.03 -22.59
N LYS A 139 -20.88 -0.16 -23.51
CA LYS A 139 -21.09 -0.08 -24.97
C LYS A 139 -21.62 -1.38 -25.56
N PHE A 140 -21.64 -2.46 -24.78
CA PHE A 140 -22.05 -3.79 -25.22
C PHE A 140 -23.15 -4.37 -24.32
N THR A 141 -23.93 -5.29 -24.86
CA THR A 141 -24.77 -6.16 -24.00
C THR A 141 -23.87 -7.18 -23.31
N SER A 142 -24.26 -7.68 -22.12
CA SER A 142 -23.48 -8.65 -21.34
C SER A 142 -23.06 -9.89 -22.14
N GLU A 143 -23.81 -10.24 -23.18
CA GLU A 143 -23.56 -11.37 -24.07
C GLU A 143 -22.61 -11.07 -25.24
N SER A 144 -22.46 -9.80 -25.62
CA SER A 144 -21.68 -9.35 -26.79
C SER A 144 -20.37 -8.63 -26.43
N ALA A 145 -20.01 -8.57 -25.15
CA ALA A 145 -18.77 -7.93 -24.70
C ALA A 145 -17.53 -8.70 -25.25
N PRO A 146 -16.51 -7.98 -25.78
CA PRO A 146 -15.27 -8.61 -26.22
C PRO A 146 -14.60 -9.42 -25.11
N GLU A 147 -13.87 -10.48 -25.48
CA GLU A 147 -13.18 -11.36 -24.50
C GLU A 147 -12.29 -10.56 -23.53
N GLY A 148 -11.57 -9.55 -24.00
CA GLY A 148 -10.73 -8.71 -23.12
C GLY A 148 -11.49 -7.93 -22.03
N VAL A 149 -12.75 -7.54 -22.27
CA VAL A 149 -13.58 -6.86 -21.25
C VAL A 149 -14.15 -7.87 -20.24
N ARG A 150 -14.39 -9.10 -20.70
CA ARG A 150 -14.86 -10.21 -19.86
C ARG A 150 -13.76 -10.79 -18.98
N GLU A 151 -12.54 -10.90 -19.49
CA GLU A 151 -11.39 -11.42 -18.76
C GLU A 151 -10.86 -10.44 -17.71
N GLY A 152 -11.11 -9.15 -17.89
CA GLY A 152 -10.66 -8.09 -16.99
C GLY A 152 -9.21 -7.66 -17.23
N GLY A 153 -8.68 -6.88 -16.29
CA GLY A 153 -7.32 -6.34 -16.34
C GLY A 153 -6.23 -7.34 -15.97
N GLU A 154 -4.99 -6.88 -16.06
CA GLU A 154 -3.80 -7.61 -15.62
C GLU A 154 -3.89 -7.89 -14.10
N VAL A 155 -3.45 -9.08 -13.68
CA VAL A 155 -3.29 -9.38 -12.25
C VAL A 155 -2.01 -8.73 -11.75
N MET A 156 -2.14 -7.78 -10.84
CA MET A 156 -1.00 -7.18 -10.13
C MET A 156 -0.71 -8.01 -8.88
N ALA A 157 0.48 -8.61 -8.82
CA ALA A 157 0.96 -9.38 -7.67
C ALA A 157 1.97 -8.54 -6.86
N ILE A 158 1.76 -8.46 -5.54
CA ILE A 158 2.59 -7.73 -4.59
C ILE A 158 3.09 -8.71 -3.52
N HIS A 159 4.36 -9.07 -3.56
CA HIS A 159 5.00 -10.00 -2.62
C HIS A 159 5.55 -9.27 -1.41
N TYR A 160 4.65 -8.79 -0.56
CA TYR A 160 5.00 -7.99 0.63
C TYR A 160 5.73 -8.79 1.71
N ARG A 161 5.64 -10.13 1.70
CA ARG A 161 6.44 -11.05 2.54
C ARG A 161 6.93 -12.24 1.70
N GLU A 162 7.78 -13.08 2.29
CA GLU A 162 8.40 -14.23 1.60
C GLU A 162 7.41 -15.27 1.08
N GLU A 163 6.36 -15.52 1.85
CA GLU A 163 5.39 -16.58 1.57
C GLU A 163 3.96 -16.04 1.44
N GLU A 164 3.80 -14.72 1.54
CA GLU A 164 2.50 -14.04 1.47
C GLU A 164 2.50 -13.03 0.32
N ALA A 165 1.35 -12.86 -0.31
CA ALA A 165 1.19 -11.96 -1.45
C ALA A 165 -0.21 -11.34 -1.47
N ILE A 166 -0.31 -10.15 -2.05
CA ILE A 166 -1.58 -9.50 -2.39
C ILE A 166 -1.72 -9.53 -3.90
N TYR A 167 -2.83 -10.05 -4.39
CA TYR A 167 -3.19 -10.02 -5.81
C TYR A 167 -4.35 -9.04 -6.00
N ILE A 168 -4.23 -8.17 -6.99
CA ILE A 168 -5.25 -7.19 -7.32
C ILE A 168 -5.59 -7.36 -8.79
N LYS A 169 -6.89 -7.50 -9.09
CA LYS A 169 -7.40 -7.62 -10.45
C LYS A 169 -8.62 -6.74 -10.63
N ALA A 170 -8.56 -5.83 -11.60
CA ALA A 170 -9.72 -5.07 -12.04
C ALA A 170 -10.57 -5.92 -13.01
N SER A 171 -11.88 -5.86 -12.89
CA SER A 171 -12.85 -6.40 -13.86
C SER A 171 -13.81 -5.28 -14.25
N HIS A 172 -14.73 -5.51 -15.19
CA HIS A 172 -15.68 -4.46 -15.60
C HIS A 172 -16.79 -4.20 -14.54
N ASP A 173 -17.03 -5.14 -13.63
CA ASP A 173 -18.10 -5.09 -12.63
C ASP A 173 -17.59 -4.93 -11.19
N ARG A 174 -16.31 -5.21 -10.93
CA ARG A 174 -15.68 -5.11 -9.60
C ARG A 174 -14.17 -4.96 -9.67
N VAL A 175 -13.57 -4.59 -8.54
CA VAL A 175 -12.14 -4.82 -8.26
C VAL A 175 -12.01 -5.95 -7.24
N THR A 176 -11.21 -6.95 -7.56
CA THR A 176 -10.97 -8.12 -6.71
C THR A 176 -9.58 -8.02 -6.09
N VAL A 177 -9.52 -8.14 -4.77
CA VAL A 177 -8.27 -8.15 -3.98
C VAL A 177 -8.20 -9.49 -3.25
N ILE A 178 -7.13 -10.24 -3.46
CA ILE A 178 -6.91 -11.56 -2.87
C ILE A 178 -5.65 -11.51 -2.03
N PHE A 179 -5.79 -11.78 -0.73
CA PHE A 179 -4.68 -11.97 0.18
C PHE A 179 -4.33 -13.45 0.25
N SER A 180 -3.10 -13.80 -0.08
CA SER A 180 -2.51 -15.12 0.15
C SER A 180 -1.69 -15.03 1.43
N THR A 181 -2.15 -15.67 2.50
CA THR A 181 -1.49 -15.65 3.82
C THR A 181 -1.15 -17.08 4.27
N VAL A 182 -0.14 -17.21 5.12
CA VAL A 182 0.36 -18.52 5.61
C VAL A 182 0.12 -18.64 7.10
N PHE A 183 -0.55 -19.72 7.50
CA PHE A 183 -0.75 -20.08 8.91
C PHE A 183 0.23 -21.19 9.30
N ARG A 184 1.29 -20.83 10.03
CA ARG A 184 2.33 -21.79 10.45
C ARG A 184 1.85 -22.69 11.58
N GLU A 185 1.08 -22.15 12.52
CA GLU A 185 0.54 -22.91 13.64
C GLU A 185 -0.86 -23.43 13.32
N GLU A 186 -1.13 -24.69 13.67
CA GLU A 186 -2.44 -25.30 13.47
C GLU A 186 -3.54 -24.54 14.23
N THR A 187 -3.24 -24.09 15.44
CA THR A 187 -4.16 -23.30 16.26
C THR A 187 -4.55 -21.98 15.57
N ASP A 188 -3.59 -21.24 15.03
CA ASP A 188 -3.84 -20.01 14.29
C ASP A 188 -4.63 -20.26 13.02
N ARG A 189 -4.39 -21.39 12.35
CA ARG A 189 -5.19 -21.81 11.19
C ARG A 189 -6.66 -22.04 11.57
N ILE A 190 -6.93 -22.67 12.71
CA ILE A 190 -8.30 -22.87 13.20
C ILE A 190 -8.95 -21.54 13.55
N PHE A 191 -8.26 -20.66 14.29
CA PHE A 191 -8.78 -19.34 14.61
C PHE A 191 -9.02 -18.47 13.38
N GLY A 192 -8.08 -18.46 12.43
CA GLY A 192 -8.19 -17.77 11.16
C GLY A 192 -9.40 -18.25 10.36
N LYS A 193 -9.63 -19.57 10.27
CA LYS A 193 -10.81 -20.14 9.61
C LYS A 193 -12.12 -19.74 10.28
N VAL A 194 -12.17 -19.70 11.61
CA VAL A 194 -13.36 -19.26 12.35
C VAL A 194 -13.61 -17.77 12.15
N PHE A 195 -12.56 -16.94 12.16
CA PHE A 195 -12.69 -15.50 11.98
C PHE A 195 -13.10 -15.13 10.55
N LEU A 196 -12.56 -15.84 9.56
CA LEU A 196 -12.73 -15.54 8.13
C LEU A 196 -13.74 -16.48 7.45
N GLN A 197 -14.61 -17.15 8.21
CA GLN A 197 -15.43 -18.30 7.81
C GLN A 197 -16.17 -18.18 6.46
N VAL A 198 -16.50 -16.96 6.02
CA VAL A 198 -17.20 -16.69 4.75
C VAL A 198 -16.25 -16.29 3.60
N LEU A 199 -15.07 -15.76 3.91
CA LEU A 199 -14.12 -15.18 2.94
C LEU A 199 -12.87 -16.05 2.68
N PHE A 200 -12.66 -17.07 3.52
CA PHE A 200 -11.47 -17.91 3.50
C PHE A 200 -11.62 -19.16 2.63
N ARG A 201 -10.63 -19.42 1.77
CA ARG A 201 -10.51 -20.67 0.97
C ARG A 201 -9.08 -21.17 1.00
N ASN A 202 -8.87 -22.49 0.96
CA ASN A 202 -7.52 -23.06 0.80
C ASN A 202 -7.11 -23.15 -0.67
N ASP A 203 -8.09 -23.35 -1.57
CA ASP A 203 -7.84 -23.39 -3.01
C ASP A 203 -7.77 -21.97 -3.58
N PRO A 204 -6.85 -21.71 -4.52
CA PRO A 204 -6.75 -20.40 -5.14
C PRO A 204 -8.00 -20.06 -5.96
N PRO A 205 -8.51 -18.81 -5.85
CA PRO A 205 -9.60 -18.32 -6.70
C PRO A 205 -9.24 -18.40 -8.20
N LEU A 206 -10.26 -18.61 -9.04
CA LEU A 206 -10.12 -18.74 -10.50
C LEU A 206 -9.38 -17.54 -11.12
N GLU A 207 -9.51 -16.37 -10.51
CA GLU A 207 -8.91 -15.11 -10.92
C GLU A 207 -7.38 -15.13 -10.92
N ILE A 208 -6.75 -16.00 -10.11
CA ILE A 208 -5.29 -16.08 -9.96
C ILE A 208 -4.70 -17.45 -10.31
N GLN A 209 -5.50 -18.43 -10.75
CA GLN A 209 -5.00 -19.79 -11.04
C GLN A 209 -3.87 -19.83 -12.09
N ASN A 210 -3.84 -18.87 -13.00
CA ASN A 210 -2.82 -18.78 -14.05
C ASN A 210 -1.58 -17.96 -13.63
N VAL A 211 -1.52 -17.46 -12.39
CA VAL A 211 -0.38 -16.65 -11.92
C VAL A 211 0.82 -17.56 -11.65
N PRO A 212 1.98 -17.31 -12.28
CA PRO A 212 3.18 -18.11 -12.04
C PRO A 212 3.65 -18.03 -10.59
N GLY A 213 4.08 -19.16 -10.02
CA GLY A 213 4.62 -19.21 -8.65
C GLY A 213 3.56 -19.27 -7.55
N LEU A 214 2.29 -19.38 -7.91
CA LEU A 214 1.21 -19.63 -6.97
C LEU A 214 1.45 -20.95 -6.23
N ARG A 215 1.49 -20.89 -4.91
CA ARG A 215 1.70 -22.06 -4.07
C ARG A 215 0.35 -22.75 -3.83
N ASP A 216 0.22 -23.95 -4.40
CA ASP A 216 -0.91 -24.82 -4.14
C ASP A 216 -0.60 -25.65 -2.88
N SER A 217 -1.00 -25.18 -1.71
CA SER A 217 -0.75 -25.95 -0.49
C SER A 217 -1.80 -27.06 -0.40
N GLY A 218 -1.53 -28.21 -1.02
CA GLY A 218 -2.24 -29.46 -0.72
C GLY A 218 -2.19 -29.85 0.77
N THR A 219 -1.34 -29.18 1.57
CA THR A 219 -1.22 -29.28 3.04
C THR A 219 -2.19 -28.36 3.81
N GLY A 220 -2.86 -27.42 3.14
CA GLY A 220 -3.85 -26.51 3.73
C GLY A 220 -3.25 -25.47 4.71
N GLU A 221 -2.00 -25.09 4.52
CA GLU A 221 -1.28 -24.06 5.30
C GLU A 221 -1.48 -22.65 4.73
N ILE A 222 -1.74 -22.56 3.42
CA ILE A 222 -2.01 -21.31 2.72
C ILE A 222 -3.51 -21.08 2.70
N GLY A 223 -3.88 -19.84 3.01
CA GLY A 223 -5.23 -19.36 2.95
C GLY A 223 -5.37 -18.17 2.01
N TYR A 224 -6.40 -18.22 1.19
CA TYR A 224 -6.81 -17.13 0.31
C TYR A 224 -8.03 -16.43 0.88
N VAL A 225 -7.91 -15.12 1.08
CA VAL A 225 -9.02 -14.25 1.50
C VAL A 225 -9.33 -13.30 0.36
N THR A 226 -10.55 -13.37 -0.17
CA THR A 226 -10.96 -12.57 -1.34
C THR A 226 -11.94 -11.48 -0.94
N PHE A 227 -11.61 -10.24 -1.29
CA PHE A 227 -12.50 -9.08 -1.18
C PHE A 227 -12.87 -8.62 -2.59
N GLY A 228 -14.17 -8.66 -2.89
CA GLY A 228 -14.73 -8.07 -4.11
C GLY A 228 -15.35 -6.72 -3.77
N GLN A 229 -14.74 -5.63 -4.21
CA GLN A 229 -15.34 -4.31 -4.10
C GLN A 229 -16.17 -4.05 -5.36
N ILE A 230 -17.49 -4.09 -5.19
CA ILE A 230 -18.43 -3.56 -6.18
C ILE A 230 -18.42 -2.04 -5.96
N CYS A 231 -17.70 -1.32 -6.81
CA CYS A 231 -17.72 0.14 -6.77
C CYS A 231 -19.11 0.61 -7.22
N ALA A 232 -20.01 0.82 -6.26
CA ALA A 232 -21.17 1.68 -6.49
C ALA A 232 -20.60 3.08 -6.76
N LEU A 233 -20.86 3.61 -7.96
CA LEU A 233 -20.44 4.94 -8.38
C LEU A 233 -20.69 5.95 -7.24
N PRO A 234 -19.66 6.62 -6.70
CA PRO A 234 -19.92 7.91 -6.12
C PRO A 234 -20.27 8.82 -7.30
N ASN A 235 -21.42 9.47 -7.23
CA ASN A 235 -21.57 10.76 -7.92
C ASN A 235 -20.39 11.63 -7.44
N LEU A 236 -19.32 11.69 -8.24
CA LEU A 236 -18.20 12.60 -8.10
C LEU A 236 -18.73 14.02 -8.33
N THR A 237 -19.38 14.55 -7.31
CA THR A 237 -19.53 15.98 -7.11
C THR A 237 -18.33 16.36 -6.26
N PRO A 238 -17.41 17.22 -6.72
CA PRO A 238 -16.32 17.69 -5.87
C PRO A 238 -16.94 18.64 -4.84
N LEU A 239 -17.18 18.16 -3.63
CA LEU A 239 -17.38 19.05 -2.48
C LEU A 239 -16.00 19.44 -1.93
N LEU A 240 -15.36 20.33 -2.70
CA LEU A 240 -14.37 21.27 -2.19
C LEU A 240 -15.06 22.63 -2.11
N THR A 241 -15.56 22.96 -0.92
CA THR A 241 -15.68 24.32 -0.38
C THR A 241 -15.46 24.22 1.12
#